data_AF-A0A1X0QIB2-F1
#
_entry.id   AF-A0A1X0QIB2-F1
#
_cell.length_a   1.000
_cell.length_b   1.000
_cell.length_c   1.000
_cell.angle_alpha   90.00
_cell.angle_beta   90.00
_cell.angle_gamma   90.00
#
_symmetry.space_group_name_H-M   'P 1'
#
loop_
_entity.id
_entity.type
_entity.pdbx_description
1 polymer ?
#
loop_
_entity_poly.entity_id
_entity_poly.type
_entity_poly.pdbx_seq_one_letter_code
_entity_poly.pdbx_strand_id
1 'polypeptide(L)'
;MSESEEIEGFLESHEVYANKNILGIKLKIPNEFKKDFKEVIVEYDSESKSKAVVCDGVKRVFNEIENKPIKEFVDYLEQNFSELIKSSTKTCTKLPSNFKFPVNSINPNVILDRSVENISLFTCTKPNVKVTCTRCKTVQNIDSDASCIKCGILIEYKYLPCINTNSLGFLNIKNANVILFDISRYQFSCSECGTAYESMPISLRKNFIINCYECHSLIKFCVQNIQLINKQKVTIKQGTELPNKGACDHYSKSLRWFRFPCCNHLFPCDICHNKQMKHKADLATNMVCGLCSKEQSVKKECPCGMNMIAKTSRFWEGGKGNRNKQTLSKKDSRKYK
;
A
#
# COMPACT_ATOMS: atom_id res chain seq x y z
N MET A 1 55.75 -3.28 -20.16
CA MET A 1 54.98 -2.19 -19.56
C MET A 1 54.38 -2.75 -18.28
N SER A 2 54.67 -2.14 -17.15
CA SER A 2 54.13 -2.61 -15.86
C SER A 2 52.62 -2.35 -15.79
N GLU A 3 51.87 -3.16 -15.04
CA GLU A 3 50.41 -2.96 -14.84
C GLU A 3 50.05 -1.52 -14.40
N SER A 4 50.99 -0.81 -13.77
CA SER A 4 50.86 0.60 -13.41
C SER A 4 50.80 1.56 -14.61
N GLU A 5 51.60 1.34 -15.65
CA GLU A 5 51.65 2.18 -16.86
C GLU A 5 50.39 2.00 -17.73
N GLU A 6 49.81 0.80 -17.72
CA GLU A 6 48.57 0.50 -18.45
C GLU A 6 47.32 1.09 -17.80
N ILE A 7 47.33 1.28 -16.48
CA ILE A 7 46.24 1.92 -15.73
C ILE A 7 46.32 3.44 -15.89
N GLU A 8 47.51 4.04 -15.86
CA GLU A 8 47.69 5.48 -16.08
C GLU A 8 47.17 5.91 -17.46
N GLY A 9 47.57 5.24 -18.55
CA GLY A 9 47.07 5.55 -19.89
C GLY A 9 45.56 5.27 -20.08
N PHE A 10 45.01 4.33 -19.31
CA PHE A 10 43.57 4.05 -19.31
C PHE A 10 42.75 5.14 -18.60
N LEU A 11 43.24 5.64 -17.47
CA LEU A 11 42.62 6.74 -16.71
C LEU A 11 42.68 8.07 -17.46
N GLU A 12 43.74 8.32 -18.24
CA GLU A 12 43.84 9.52 -19.10
C GLU A 12 42.79 9.56 -20.21
N SER A 13 42.27 8.40 -20.63
CA SER A 13 41.30 8.29 -21.72
C SER A 13 39.84 8.44 -21.28
N HIS A 14 39.58 8.63 -19.97
CA HIS A 14 38.24 8.76 -19.37
C HIS A 14 38.17 9.98 -18.45
N GLU A 15 36.99 10.56 -18.29
CA GLU A 15 36.77 11.52 -17.20
C GLU A 15 36.70 10.74 -15.88
N VAL A 16 37.62 11.03 -14.96
CA VAL A 16 37.73 10.34 -13.68
C VAL A 16 37.58 11.34 -12.54
N TYR A 17 36.88 10.96 -11.48
CA TYR A 17 36.89 11.67 -10.21
C TYR A 17 37.33 10.76 -9.08
N ALA A 18 38.10 11.31 -8.13
CA ALA A 18 38.51 10.59 -6.93
C ALA A 18 37.89 11.27 -5.71
N ASN A 19 37.25 10.48 -4.85
CA ASN A 19 36.73 10.96 -3.57
C ASN A 19 37.03 9.93 -2.47
N LYS A 20 37.99 10.25 -1.60
CA LYS A 20 38.52 9.34 -0.58
C LYS A 20 38.99 8.03 -1.20
N ASN A 21 38.27 6.94 -0.94
CA ASN A 21 38.58 5.57 -1.37
C ASN A 21 37.82 5.17 -2.65
N ILE A 22 37.01 6.07 -3.20
CA ILE A 22 36.18 5.81 -4.37
C ILE A 22 36.81 6.46 -5.60
N LEU A 23 37.08 5.64 -6.61
CA LEU A 23 37.45 6.04 -7.95
C LEU A 23 36.22 5.96 -8.86
N GLY A 24 35.74 7.10 -9.35
CA GLY A 24 34.63 7.19 -10.29
C GLY A 24 35.13 7.34 -11.72
N ILE A 25 34.80 6.40 -12.60
CA ILE A 25 35.19 6.41 -14.02
C ILE A 25 33.94 6.63 -14.87
N LYS A 26 33.89 7.74 -15.61
CA LYS A 26 32.77 8.05 -16.50
C LYS A 26 32.88 7.24 -17.79
N LEU A 27 31.81 6.51 -18.11
CA LEU A 27 31.73 5.69 -19.32
C LEU A 27 31.42 6.54 -20.56
N LYS A 28 31.97 6.14 -21.71
CA LYS A 28 31.65 6.69 -23.02
C LYS A 28 30.31 6.14 -23.51
N ILE A 29 29.26 6.91 -23.26
CA ILE A 29 27.89 6.56 -23.66
C ILE A 29 27.73 6.74 -25.19
N PRO A 30 27.26 5.71 -25.93
CA PRO A 30 26.94 5.86 -27.35
C PRO A 30 25.87 6.94 -27.58
N ASN A 31 25.96 7.67 -28.70
CA ASN A 31 25.09 8.83 -28.99
C ASN A 31 23.59 8.51 -28.93
N GLU A 32 23.20 7.28 -29.25
CA GLU A 32 21.81 6.80 -29.20
C GLU A 32 21.22 6.85 -27.78
N PHE A 33 22.04 6.71 -26.74
CA PHE A 33 21.61 6.64 -25.34
C PHE A 33 21.81 7.94 -24.54
N LYS A 34 22.41 8.98 -25.14
CA LYS A 34 22.62 10.29 -24.49
C LYS A 34 21.32 11.03 -24.14
N LYS A 35 20.19 10.62 -24.73
CA LYS A 35 18.86 11.15 -24.38
C LYS A 35 18.29 10.52 -23.09
N ASP A 36 18.68 9.28 -22.80
CA ASP A 36 18.13 8.47 -21.70
C ASP A 36 19.00 8.50 -20.44
N PHE A 37 20.31 8.74 -20.60
CA PHE A 37 21.27 8.83 -19.50
C PHE A 37 22.11 10.09 -19.68
N LYS A 38 22.12 10.96 -18.67
CA LYS A 38 23.02 12.14 -18.69
C LYS A 38 24.45 11.72 -18.34
N GLU A 39 24.59 10.79 -17.41
CA GLU A 39 25.88 10.31 -16.96
C GLU A 39 25.82 8.87 -16.43
N VAL A 40 26.81 8.06 -16.81
CA VAL A 40 27.02 6.70 -16.29
C VAL A 40 28.44 6.61 -15.77
N ILE A 41 28.57 6.30 -14.49
CA ILE A 41 29.84 6.23 -13.78
C ILE A 41 30.03 4.84 -13.19
N VAL A 42 31.23 4.29 -13.32
CA VAL A 42 31.68 3.14 -12.54
C VAL A 42 32.39 3.64 -11.29
N GLU A 43 31.79 3.40 -10.12
CA GLU A 43 32.45 3.62 -8.82
C GLU A 43 33.21 2.35 -8.43
N TYR A 44 34.51 2.47 -8.22
CA TYR A 44 35.36 1.45 -7.64
C TYR A 44 35.84 1.87 -6.26
N ASP A 45 35.56 1.05 -5.26
CA ASP A 45 36.04 1.26 -3.90
C ASP A 45 37.33 0.44 -3.69
N SER A 46 38.44 1.14 -3.45
CA SER A 46 39.75 0.52 -3.26
C SER A 46 39.87 -0.30 -1.98
N GLU A 47 39.09 -0.01 -0.94
CA GLU A 47 39.12 -0.75 0.33
C GLU A 47 38.33 -2.05 0.24
N SER A 48 37.10 -1.98 -0.26
CA SER A 48 36.23 -3.17 -0.40
C SER A 48 36.46 -3.96 -1.68
N LYS A 49 37.26 -3.41 -2.62
CA LYS A 49 37.41 -3.90 -4.00
C LYS A 49 36.09 -4.07 -4.75
N SER A 50 35.04 -3.38 -4.31
CA SER A 50 33.70 -3.45 -4.91
C SER A 50 33.56 -2.49 -6.08
N LYS A 51 32.71 -2.86 -7.04
CA LYS A 51 32.40 -2.06 -8.24
C LYS A 51 30.91 -1.82 -8.30
N ALA A 52 30.50 -0.59 -8.54
CA ALA A 52 29.10 -0.22 -8.72
C ALA A 52 28.95 0.65 -9.97
N VAL A 53 27.83 0.50 -10.68
CA VAL A 53 27.52 1.38 -11.81
C VAL A 53 26.45 2.37 -11.37
N VAL A 54 26.74 3.66 -11.46
CA VAL A 54 25.86 4.75 -11.08
C VAL A 54 25.33 5.40 -12.34
N CYS A 55 24.02 5.32 -12.57
CA CYS A 55 23.35 5.97 -13.70
C CYS A 55 22.48 7.11 -13.16
N ASP A 56 22.78 8.36 -13.53
CA ASP A 56 22.03 9.56 -13.08
C ASP A 56 21.76 9.59 -11.56
N GLY A 57 22.76 9.18 -10.77
CA GLY A 57 22.70 9.14 -9.30
C GLY A 57 22.02 7.90 -8.70
N VAL A 58 21.57 6.95 -9.52
CA VAL A 58 21.01 5.66 -9.05
C VAL A 58 22.08 4.58 -9.16
N LYS A 59 22.46 4.00 -8.01
CA LYS A 59 23.36 2.82 -7.96
C LYS A 59 22.64 1.60 -8.52
N ARG A 60 23.17 1.02 -9.59
CA ARG A 60 22.76 -0.24 -10.21
C ARG A 60 23.89 -1.25 -10.01
N VAL A 61 23.53 -2.43 -9.49
CA VAL A 61 24.49 -3.49 -9.22
C VAL A 61 24.39 -4.51 -10.34
N PHE A 62 25.51 -4.77 -11.01
CA PHE A 62 25.63 -5.79 -12.05
C PHE A 62 26.37 -7.00 -11.46
N ASN A 63 25.60 -7.97 -10.94
CA ASN A 63 26.14 -9.13 -10.23
C ASN A 63 26.97 -10.09 -11.11
N GLU A 64 26.87 -10.00 -12.44
CA GLU A 64 27.47 -10.97 -13.37
C GLU A 64 28.93 -10.65 -13.77
N ILE A 65 29.48 -9.49 -13.37
CA ILE A 65 30.72 -8.94 -13.95
C ILE A 65 31.79 -8.63 -12.87
N GLU A 66 31.53 -8.93 -11.60
CA GLU A 66 32.35 -8.44 -10.47
C GLU A 66 33.83 -8.90 -10.47
N ASN A 67 34.17 -10.00 -11.14
CA ASN A 67 35.50 -10.62 -11.03
C ASN A 67 36.57 -10.12 -12.04
N LYS A 68 36.25 -9.21 -12.97
CA LYS A 68 37.23 -8.70 -13.94
C LYS A 68 38.06 -7.54 -13.40
N PRO A 69 39.32 -7.34 -13.83
CA PRO A 69 40.08 -6.10 -13.57
C PRO A 69 39.28 -4.85 -13.96
N ILE A 70 39.54 -3.70 -13.31
CA ILE A 70 38.73 -2.48 -13.52
C ILE A 70 38.72 -2.01 -14.98
N LYS A 71 39.85 -2.13 -15.68
CA LYS A 71 40.00 -1.82 -17.11
C LYS A 71 39.11 -2.71 -17.98
N GLU A 72 39.27 -4.03 -17.85
CA GLU A 72 38.43 -5.00 -18.57
C GLU A 72 36.94 -4.90 -18.22
N PHE A 73 36.63 -4.50 -16.99
CA PHE A 73 35.27 -4.26 -16.54
C PHE A 73 34.65 -3.06 -17.26
N VAL A 74 35.37 -1.94 -17.33
CA VAL A 74 34.92 -0.74 -18.05
C VAL A 74 34.82 -1.01 -19.55
N ASP A 75 35.84 -1.61 -20.17
CA ASP A 75 35.84 -1.94 -21.61
C ASP A 75 34.66 -2.86 -21.96
N TYR A 76 34.38 -3.84 -21.11
CA TYR A 76 33.22 -4.72 -21.26
C TYR A 76 31.90 -3.94 -21.17
N LEU A 77 31.76 -3.03 -20.20
CA LEU A 77 30.55 -2.21 -20.06
C LEU A 77 30.35 -1.29 -21.26
N GLU A 78 31.40 -0.71 -21.83
CA GLU A 78 31.32 0.17 -23.01
C GLU A 78 30.97 -0.62 -24.27
N GLN A 79 31.58 -1.80 -24.48
CA GLN A 79 31.32 -2.65 -25.64
C GLN A 79 29.94 -3.31 -25.61
N ASN A 80 29.46 -3.66 -24.41
CA ASN A 80 28.19 -4.36 -24.22
C ASN A 80 27.09 -3.42 -23.69
N PHE A 81 27.30 -2.10 -23.74
CA PHE A 81 26.42 -1.09 -23.16
C PHE A 81 24.95 -1.29 -23.59
N SER A 82 24.73 -1.56 -24.88
CA SER A 82 23.40 -1.81 -25.46
C SER A 82 22.72 -3.06 -24.91
N GLU A 83 23.45 -4.14 -24.63
CA GLU A 83 22.90 -5.39 -24.09
C GLU A 83 22.69 -5.34 -22.58
N LEU A 84 23.64 -4.73 -21.86
CA LEU A 84 23.56 -4.47 -20.42
C LEU A 84 22.44 -3.51 -20.06
N ILE A 85 22.19 -2.50 -20.91
CA ILE A 85 21.01 -1.66 -20.81
C ILE A 85 19.77 -2.51 -21.10
N LYS A 86 19.67 -3.26 -22.19
CA LYS A 86 18.48 -4.11 -22.45
C LYS A 86 18.15 -5.12 -21.34
N SER A 87 19.16 -5.64 -20.64
CA SER A 87 18.97 -6.52 -19.47
C SER A 87 18.64 -5.74 -18.18
N SER A 88 19.11 -4.50 -18.02
CA SER A 88 18.88 -3.62 -16.87
C SER A 88 17.77 -2.55 -17.05
N THR A 89 17.18 -2.41 -18.23
CA THR A 89 16.12 -1.45 -18.58
C THR A 89 14.74 -2.04 -18.69
N LYS A 90 14.54 -3.30 -18.30
CA LYS A 90 13.17 -3.79 -18.09
C LYS A 90 12.56 -3.03 -16.93
N THR A 91 11.88 -1.94 -17.25
CA THR A 91 11.05 -1.12 -16.35
C THR A 91 9.97 -1.97 -15.70
N CYS A 92 9.50 -3.00 -16.41
CA CYS A 92 8.69 -4.09 -15.86
C CYS A 92 9.02 -5.45 -16.50
N THR A 93 8.63 -6.50 -15.81
CA THR A 93 8.60 -7.87 -16.31
C THR A 93 7.18 -8.27 -16.71
N LYS A 94 7.02 -9.00 -17.82
CA LYS A 94 5.75 -9.63 -18.18
C LYS A 94 5.51 -10.79 -17.23
N LEU A 95 4.33 -10.84 -16.61
CA LEU A 95 3.94 -11.95 -15.75
C LEU A 95 3.48 -13.14 -16.60
N PRO A 96 3.59 -14.38 -16.08
CA PRO A 96 3.07 -15.58 -16.74
C PRO A 96 1.59 -15.43 -17.10
N SER A 97 1.15 -16.03 -18.21
CA SER A 97 -0.24 -15.99 -18.66
C SER A 97 -1.23 -16.61 -17.66
N ASN A 98 -0.75 -17.51 -16.78
CA ASN A 98 -1.53 -18.12 -15.72
C ASN A 98 -1.50 -17.33 -14.39
N PHE A 99 -0.87 -16.16 -14.35
CA PHE A 99 -0.84 -15.32 -13.16
C PHE A 99 -2.26 -14.93 -12.75
N LYS A 100 -2.62 -15.21 -11.49
CA LYS A 100 -3.92 -14.86 -10.93
C LYS A 100 -3.77 -13.69 -9.98
N PHE A 101 -4.46 -12.60 -10.28
CA PHE A 101 -4.54 -11.49 -9.35
C PHE A 101 -5.32 -11.91 -8.09
N PRO A 102 -4.97 -11.38 -6.90
CA PRO A 102 -5.53 -11.82 -5.63
C PRO A 102 -6.94 -11.26 -5.41
N VAL A 103 -7.97 -12.05 -5.72
CA VAL A 103 -9.39 -11.68 -5.53
C VAL A 103 -9.89 -12.06 -4.13
N ASN A 104 -9.16 -11.67 -3.09
CA ASN A 104 -9.51 -12.01 -1.71
C ASN A 104 -10.69 -11.16 -1.21
N SER A 105 -11.74 -11.81 -0.70
CA SER A 105 -12.86 -11.15 -0.01
C SER A 105 -12.48 -10.80 1.42
N ILE A 106 -11.73 -9.72 1.61
CA ILE A 106 -11.24 -9.23 2.91
C ILE A 106 -11.69 -7.79 3.16
N ASN A 107 -11.70 -7.38 4.42
CA ASN A 107 -11.81 -5.96 4.79
C ASN A 107 -10.40 -5.35 4.77
N PRO A 108 -10.02 -4.60 3.71
CA PRO A 108 -8.68 -4.07 3.60
C PRO A 108 -8.43 -2.99 4.65
N ASN A 109 -7.16 -2.84 5.04
CA ASN A 109 -6.70 -1.76 5.91
C ASN A 109 -5.47 -1.03 5.35
N VAL A 110 -4.97 -1.43 4.18
CA VAL A 110 -3.92 -0.72 3.44
C VAL A 110 -4.59 0.10 2.34
N ILE A 111 -4.81 1.39 2.59
CA ILE A 111 -5.40 2.33 1.64
C ILE A 111 -4.35 2.83 0.68
N LEU A 112 -4.77 2.98 -0.56
CA LEU A 112 -3.95 3.37 -1.68
C LEU A 112 -4.53 4.63 -2.32
N ASP A 113 -3.68 5.64 -2.44
CA ASP A 113 -3.92 6.79 -3.30
C ASP A 113 -3.02 6.67 -4.53
N ARG A 114 -3.64 6.54 -5.71
CA ARG A 114 -2.93 6.33 -6.97
C ARG A 114 -3.61 7.04 -8.14
N SER A 115 -2.80 7.38 -9.13
CA SER A 115 -3.24 7.70 -10.49
C SER A 115 -2.85 6.57 -11.42
N VAL A 116 -3.74 6.19 -12.33
CA VAL A 116 -3.52 5.11 -13.31
C VAL A 116 -4.09 5.52 -14.67
N GLU A 117 -3.44 5.08 -15.73
CA GLU A 117 -3.81 5.28 -17.13
C GLU A 117 -3.53 3.99 -17.90
N ASN A 118 -4.53 3.49 -18.63
CA ASN A 118 -4.51 2.22 -19.37
C ASN A 118 -4.17 0.98 -18.52
N ILE A 119 -4.68 0.95 -17.28
CA ILE A 119 -4.54 -0.17 -16.34
C ILE A 119 -5.91 -0.65 -15.89
N SER A 120 -6.17 -1.96 -16.03
CA SER A 120 -7.43 -2.60 -15.62
C SER A 120 -7.38 -3.13 -14.18
N LEU A 121 -6.35 -3.90 -13.83
CA LEU A 121 -6.12 -4.41 -12.48
C LEU A 121 -4.80 -3.86 -11.94
N PHE A 122 -4.73 -3.59 -10.64
CA PHE A 122 -3.51 -3.11 -9.98
C PHE A 122 -3.50 -3.55 -8.53
N THR A 123 -2.41 -4.16 -8.10
CA THR A 123 -2.22 -4.70 -6.76
C THR A 123 -0.73 -4.64 -6.35
N CYS A 124 -0.45 -4.96 -5.10
CA CYS A 124 0.90 -5.19 -4.58
C CYS A 124 0.82 -6.46 -3.72
N THR A 125 1.52 -7.51 -4.14
CA THR A 125 1.49 -8.81 -3.45
C THR A 125 2.40 -8.88 -2.23
N LYS A 126 3.46 -8.08 -2.19
CA LYS A 126 4.46 -8.03 -1.11
C LYS A 126 4.95 -6.59 -0.88
N PRO A 127 4.20 -5.76 -0.14
CA PRO A 127 4.62 -4.41 0.15
C PRO A 127 5.78 -4.40 1.15
N ASN A 128 6.82 -3.62 0.86
CA ASN A 128 7.90 -3.37 1.79
C ASN A 128 7.47 -2.30 2.80
N VAL A 129 7.71 -2.54 4.08
CA VAL A 129 7.23 -1.68 5.16
C VAL A 129 8.36 -1.39 6.14
N LYS A 130 8.51 -0.10 6.47
CA LYS A 130 9.41 0.36 7.52
C LYS A 130 8.70 0.28 8.86
N VAL A 131 9.26 -0.47 9.80
CA VAL A 131 8.66 -0.75 11.10
C VAL A 131 9.56 -0.35 12.26
N THR A 132 8.95 -0.01 13.39
CA THR A 132 9.63 0.19 14.69
C THR A 132 9.35 -0.98 15.61
N CYS A 133 10.40 -1.64 16.11
CA CYS A 133 10.27 -2.71 17.08
C CYS A 133 9.58 -2.21 18.36
N THR A 134 8.56 -2.94 18.85
CA THR A 134 7.85 -2.52 20.07
C THR A 134 8.73 -2.61 21.32
N ARG A 135 9.67 -3.56 21.34
CA ARG A 135 10.58 -3.85 22.47
C ARG A 135 11.76 -2.88 22.57
N CYS A 136 12.58 -2.77 21.52
CA CYS A 136 13.84 -2.01 21.56
C CYS A 136 13.82 -0.70 20.75
N LYS A 137 12.68 -0.38 20.10
CA LYS A 137 12.47 0.82 19.26
C LYS A 137 13.34 0.93 18.01
N THR A 138 14.16 -0.08 17.70
CA THR A 138 14.94 -0.12 16.46
C THR A 138 14.04 -0.11 15.23
N VAL A 139 14.44 0.65 14.21
CA VAL A 139 13.78 0.74 12.92
C VAL A 139 14.40 -0.26 11.95
N GLN A 140 13.57 -0.97 11.18
CA GLN A 140 14.03 -1.84 10.09
C GLN A 140 12.96 -1.97 9.01
N ASN A 141 13.37 -2.34 7.81
CA ASN A 141 12.47 -2.66 6.70
C ASN A 141 12.16 -4.15 6.69
N ILE A 142 10.89 -4.51 6.44
CA ILE A 142 10.43 -5.89 6.33
C ILE A 142 9.41 -6.04 5.19
N ASP A 143 9.40 -7.20 4.56
CA ASP A 143 8.43 -7.64 3.57
C ASP A 143 7.95 -9.10 3.82
N SER A 144 8.43 -9.70 4.92
CA SER A 144 8.05 -11.01 5.43
C SER A 144 8.29 -11.09 6.94
N ASP A 145 8.00 -12.26 7.54
CA ASP A 145 8.41 -12.54 8.91
C ASP A 145 9.93 -12.31 9.05
N ALA A 146 10.33 -11.59 10.10
CA ALA A 146 11.71 -11.20 10.30
C ALA A 146 12.04 -11.05 11.79
N SER A 147 13.27 -11.32 12.17
CA SER A 147 13.76 -11.03 13.52
C SER A 147 14.20 -9.57 13.64
N CYS A 148 13.99 -8.96 14.81
CA CYS A 148 14.50 -7.63 15.06
C CYS A 148 16.03 -7.62 15.08
N ILE A 149 16.66 -6.75 14.30
CA ILE A 149 18.13 -6.65 14.15
C ILE A 149 18.87 -6.36 15.47
N LYS A 150 18.19 -5.76 16.46
CA LYS A 150 18.81 -5.39 17.75
C LYS A 150 18.50 -6.37 18.88
N CYS A 151 17.24 -6.78 19.05
CA CYS A 151 16.83 -7.58 20.21
C CYS A 151 16.35 -8.99 19.85
N GLY A 152 16.41 -9.39 18.58
CA GLY A 152 16.08 -10.74 18.11
C GLY A 152 14.61 -11.14 18.24
N ILE A 153 13.70 -10.24 18.66
CA ILE A 153 12.28 -10.59 18.76
C ILE A 153 11.71 -10.87 17.37
N LEU A 154 10.92 -11.92 17.24
CA LEU A 154 10.24 -12.25 15.99
C LEU A 154 9.15 -11.21 15.71
N ILE A 155 9.23 -10.56 14.56
CA ILE A 155 8.21 -9.67 14.01
C ILE A 155 7.39 -10.48 13.01
N GLU A 156 6.14 -10.79 13.38
CA GLU A 156 5.21 -11.50 12.48
C GLU A 156 4.64 -10.51 11.46
N TYR A 157 4.75 -10.83 10.18
CA TYR A 157 4.24 -10.07 9.04
C TYR A 157 3.15 -10.91 8.35
N LYS A 158 1.89 -10.48 8.46
CA LYS A 158 0.76 -11.13 7.78
C LYS A 158 0.11 -10.15 6.83
N TYR A 159 0.34 -10.36 5.53
CA TYR A 159 -0.25 -9.57 4.48
C TYR A 159 -1.12 -10.43 3.55
N LEU A 160 -2.35 -9.97 3.33
CA LEU A 160 -3.32 -10.56 2.42
C LEU A 160 -3.65 -9.52 1.35
N PRO A 161 -3.11 -9.63 0.12
CA PRO A 161 -3.44 -8.69 -0.93
C PRO A 161 -4.89 -8.85 -1.37
N CYS A 162 -5.48 -7.78 -1.89
CA CYS A 162 -6.74 -7.83 -2.62
C CYS A 162 -6.69 -6.94 -3.86
N ILE A 163 -7.60 -7.18 -4.80
CA ILE A 163 -7.91 -6.23 -5.87
C ILE A 163 -9.04 -5.35 -5.37
N ASN A 164 -8.76 -4.07 -5.22
CA ASN A 164 -9.76 -3.04 -4.99
C ASN A 164 -9.30 -1.75 -5.67
N THR A 165 -10.22 -0.79 -5.83
CA THR A 165 -9.92 0.52 -6.43
C THR A 165 -8.96 1.33 -5.58
N ASN A 166 -9.24 1.42 -4.27
CA ASN A 166 -8.56 2.33 -3.34
C ASN A 166 -7.82 1.62 -2.20
N SER A 167 -7.55 0.31 -2.33
CA SER A 167 -6.83 -0.45 -1.29
C SER A 167 -6.01 -1.59 -1.86
N LEU A 168 -4.88 -1.89 -1.22
CA LEU A 168 -3.98 -2.97 -1.64
C LEU A 168 -4.26 -4.30 -0.94
N GLY A 169 -4.78 -4.28 0.29
CA GLY A 169 -4.98 -5.49 1.06
C GLY A 169 -5.16 -5.26 2.56
N PHE A 170 -5.00 -6.36 3.30
CA PHE A 170 -4.97 -6.38 4.75
C PHE A 170 -3.56 -6.69 5.24
N LEU A 171 -2.99 -5.79 6.04
CA LEU A 171 -1.69 -5.93 6.69
C LEU A 171 -1.88 -6.00 8.22
N ASN A 172 -1.31 -7.01 8.84
CA ASN A 172 -1.22 -7.14 10.29
C ASN A 172 0.23 -7.46 10.68
N ILE A 173 0.80 -6.63 11.53
CA ILE A 173 2.16 -6.79 12.04
C ILE A 173 2.11 -6.93 13.56
N LYS A 174 2.78 -7.96 14.10
CA LYS A 174 2.96 -8.10 15.56
C LYS A 174 4.39 -7.77 15.96
N ASN A 175 4.58 -7.33 17.19
CA ASN A 175 5.87 -6.95 17.78
C ASN A 175 6.60 -5.79 17.08
N ALA A 176 5.94 -5.09 16.16
CA ALA A 176 6.42 -3.84 15.56
C ALA A 176 5.25 -2.92 15.16
N ASN A 177 5.50 -1.60 15.11
CA ASN A 177 4.55 -0.63 14.58
C ASN A 177 4.99 -0.16 13.19
N VAL A 178 4.05 -0.09 12.25
CA VAL A 178 4.29 0.44 10.91
C VAL A 178 4.52 1.94 10.96
N ILE A 179 5.59 2.40 10.31
CA ILE A 179 5.91 3.82 10.13
C ILE A 179 5.41 4.28 8.76
N LEU A 180 5.89 3.63 7.70
CA LEU A 180 5.58 3.97 6.32
C LEU A 180 5.78 2.76 5.40
N PHE A 181 5.17 2.84 4.23
CA PHE A 181 5.42 1.92 3.12
C PHE A 181 6.64 2.40 2.34
N ASP A 182 7.54 1.48 2.03
CA ASP A 182 8.79 1.74 1.30
C ASP A 182 8.69 1.24 -0.15
N ILE A 183 9.80 1.30 -0.87
CA ILE A 183 9.94 0.86 -2.26
C ILE A 183 9.36 -0.55 -2.43
N SER A 184 8.37 -0.68 -3.31
CA SER A 184 7.62 -1.92 -3.54
C SER A 184 7.47 -2.21 -5.04
N ARG A 185 7.19 -3.48 -5.37
CA ARG A 185 6.80 -3.90 -6.72
C ARG A 185 5.28 -3.96 -6.82
N TYR A 186 4.75 -3.53 -7.95
CA TYR A 186 3.31 -3.52 -8.22
C TYR A 186 2.98 -4.42 -9.39
N GLN A 187 1.95 -5.24 -9.23
CA GLN A 187 1.42 -6.08 -10.31
C GLN A 187 0.20 -5.41 -10.92
N PHE A 188 0.17 -5.30 -12.24
CA PHE A 188 -0.90 -4.60 -12.95
C PHE A 188 -1.18 -5.24 -14.31
N SER A 189 -2.34 -4.97 -14.89
CA SER A 189 -2.71 -5.45 -16.23
C SER A 189 -3.05 -4.31 -17.17
N CYS A 190 -2.67 -4.45 -18.44
CA CYS A 190 -3.06 -3.51 -19.50
C CYS A 190 -4.59 -3.48 -19.66
N SER A 191 -5.17 -2.28 -19.86
CA SER A 191 -6.61 -2.14 -20.14
C SER A 191 -7.02 -2.73 -21.49
N GLU A 192 -6.16 -2.64 -22.50
CA GLU A 192 -6.51 -2.99 -23.88
C GLU A 192 -6.39 -4.50 -24.18
N CYS A 193 -5.25 -5.11 -23.83
CA CYS A 193 -5.00 -6.52 -24.13
C CYS A 193 -5.03 -7.44 -22.91
N GLY A 194 -5.21 -6.91 -21.70
CA GLY A 194 -5.27 -7.68 -20.46
C GLY A 194 -3.94 -8.30 -20.00
N THR A 195 -2.83 -8.08 -20.72
CA THR A 195 -1.53 -8.64 -20.34
C THR A 195 -1.07 -8.12 -18.98
N ALA A 196 -0.61 -9.02 -18.13
CA ALA A 196 -0.15 -8.73 -16.77
C ALA A 196 1.36 -8.46 -16.72
N TYR A 197 1.74 -7.52 -15.86
CA TYR A 197 3.11 -7.06 -15.65
C TYR A 197 3.41 -6.89 -14.16
N GLU A 198 4.69 -6.95 -13.82
CA GLU A 198 5.23 -6.55 -12.53
C GLU A 198 6.24 -5.42 -12.72
N SER A 199 6.06 -4.31 -12.01
CA SER A 199 6.97 -3.18 -12.07
C SER A 199 8.33 -3.52 -11.44
N MET A 200 9.36 -2.81 -11.86
CA MET A 200 10.54 -2.65 -11.02
C MET A 200 10.18 -2.01 -9.68
N PRO A 201 11.04 -2.19 -8.64
CA PRO A 201 10.84 -1.55 -7.35
C PRO A 201 10.71 -0.04 -7.53
N ILE A 202 9.59 0.54 -7.13
CA ILE A 202 9.29 1.96 -7.30
C ILE A 202 8.86 2.57 -5.96
N SER A 203 9.40 3.77 -5.65
CA SER A 203 9.02 4.54 -4.48
C SER A 203 7.71 5.31 -4.71
N LEU A 204 7.09 5.75 -3.61
CA LEU A 204 5.91 6.60 -3.66
C LEU A 204 6.21 7.90 -4.43
N ARG A 205 5.20 8.42 -5.12
CA ARG A 205 5.19 9.68 -5.89
C ARG A 205 6.14 9.68 -7.10
N LYS A 206 6.66 8.52 -7.49
CA LYS A 206 7.38 8.35 -8.75
C LYS A 206 6.41 7.89 -9.82
N ASN A 207 6.53 8.51 -10.99
CA ASN A 207 5.78 8.09 -12.17
C ASN A 207 6.41 6.84 -12.76
N PHE A 208 5.58 5.85 -13.02
CA PHE A 208 5.89 4.68 -13.80
C PHE A 208 5.28 4.84 -15.19
N ILE A 209 6.06 4.65 -16.24
CA ILE A 209 5.62 4.80 -17.63
C ILE A 209 6.27 3.71 -18.48
N ILE A 210 5.47 2.97 -19.23
CA ILE A 210 5.92 1.97 -20.21
C ILE A 210 4.96 1.95 -21.41
N ASN A 211 5.39 1.36 -22.51
CA ASN A 211 4.47 0.86 -23.53
C ASN A 211 4.21 -0.63 -23.26
N CYS A 212 2.96 -1.05 -23.39
CA CYS A 212 2.59 -2.46 -23.30
C CYS A 212 3.42 -3.29 -24.30
N TYR A 213 4.02 -4.39 -23.83
CA TYR A 213 4.84 -5.26 -24.69
C TYR A 213 4.05 -6.05 -25.74
N GLU A 214 2.71 -6.07 -25.66
CA GLU A 214 1.84 -6.78 -26.62
C GLU A 214 1.09 -5.85 -27.56
N CYS A 215 0.43 -4.81 -27.03
CA CYS A 215 -0.42 -3.90 -27.83
C CYS A 215 0.16 -2.49 -27.99
N HIS A 216 1.33 -2.22 -27.40
CA HIS A 216 2.02 -0.93 -27.45
C HIS A 216 1.28 0.27 -26.83
N SER A 217 0.09 0.07 -26.24
CA SER A 217 -0.61 1.11 -25.49
C SER A 217 0.27 1.65 -24.35
N LEU A 218 0.30 2.98 -24.21
CA LEU A 218 1.04 3.66 -23.16
C LEU A 218 0.39 3.38 -21.80
N ILE A 219 1.10 2.73 -20.89
CA ILE A 219 0.67 2.44 -19.53
C ILE A 219 1.39 3.39 -18.58
N LYS A 220 0.62 4.05 -17.71
CA LYS A 220 1.19 4.96 -16.71
C LYS A 220 0.51 4.80 -15.36
N PHE A 221 1.30 4.86 -14.29
CA PHE A 221 0.75 5.03 -12.95
C PHE A 221 1.68 5.83 -12.04
N CYS A 222 1.12 6.33 -10.96
CA CYS A 222 1.88 6.91 -9.85
C CYS A 222 1.14 6.61 -8.54
N VAL A 223 1.84 5.99 -7.59
CA VAL A 223 1.32 5.74 -6.25
C VAL A 223 1.67 6.92 -5.37
N GLN A 224 0.70 7.78 -5.07
CA GLN A 224 0.92 9.03 -4.32
C GLN A 224 1.19 8.75 -2.85
N ASN A 225 0.39 7.86 -2.26
CA ASN A 225 0.45 7.56 -0.84
C ASN A 225 -0.11 6.17 -0.53
N ILE A 226 0.43 5.55 0.51
CA ILE A 226 -0.13 4.32 1.08
C ILE A 226 -0.27 4.54 2.58
N GLN A 227 -1.47 4.28 3.10
CA GLN A 227 -1.79 4.47 4.51
C GLN A 227 -2.29 3.18 5.14
N LEU A 228 -1.73 2.85 6.30
CA LEU A 228 -2.28 1.79 7.13
C LEU A 228 -3.36 2.39 8.03
N ILE A 229 -4.60 1.97 7.79
CA ILE A 229 -5.70 2.25 8.69
C ILE A 229 -5.60 1.31 9.89
N ASN A 230 -5.24 1.89 11.04
CA ASN A 230 -5.43 1.21 12.30
C ASN A 230 -6.91 1.29 12.69
N LYS A 231 -7.52 0.14 13.00
CA LYS A 231 -8.84 0.13 13.65
C LYS A 231 -8.73 0.98 14.91
N GLN A 232 -9.66 1.91 15.09
CA GLN A 232 -9.83 2.57 16.39
C GLN A 232 -10.02 1.47 17.43
N LYS A 233 -9.18 1.44 18.46
CA LYS A 233 -9.36 0.56 19.61
C LYS A 233 -10.54 1.07 20.43
N VAL A 234 -11.75 0.82 19.94
CA VAL A 234 -12.95 0.96 20.76
C VAL A 234 -13.12 -0.38 21.47
N THR A 235 -12.93 -0.37 22.80
CA THR A 235 -13.10 -1.56 23.62
C THR A 235 -14.57 -1.90 23.68
N ILE A 236 -15.00 -2.81 22.81
CA ILE A 236 -16.37 -3.29 22.71
C ILE A 236 -16.37 -4.74 23.16
N LYS A 237 -17.02 -5.03 24.28
CA LYS A 237 -17.17 -6.39 24.77
C LYS A 237 -18.46 -6.98 24.21
N GLN A 238 -18.37 -8.10 23.50
CA GLN A 238 -19.58 -8.79 23.05
C GLN A 238 -20.47 -9.14 24.25
N GLY A 239 -21.77 -8.94 24.10
CA GLY A 239 -22.77 -9.13 25.15
C GLY A 239 -23.08 -7.88 25.98
N THR A 240 -22.30 -6.80 25.88
CA THR A 240 -22.60 -5.53 26.58
C THR A 240 -23.28 -4.52 25.66
N GLU A 241 -24.09 -3.63 26.22
CA GLU A 241 -24.69 -2.55 25.46
C GLU A 241 -23.63 -1.50 25.06
N LEU A 242 -23.78 -0.93 23.86
CA LEU A 242 -23.01 0.24 23.43
C LEU A 242 -23.50 1.49 24.18
N PRO A 243 -22.68 2.55 24.26
CA PRO A 243 -23.12 3.85 24.76
C PRO A 243 -24.40 4.30 24.04
N ASN A 244 -25.40 4.70 24.81
CA ASN A 244 -26.73 5.08 24.31
C ASN A 244 -27.37 4.03 23.37
N LYS A 245 -27.07 2.74 23.57
CA LYS A 245 -27.52 1.63 22.71
C LYS A 245 -27.17 1.83 21.23
N GLY A 246 -26.09 2.57 20.94
CA GLY A 246 -25.65 2.89 19.60
C GLY A 246 -26.30 4.13 18.96
N ALA A 247 -27.24 4.79 19.64
CA ALA A 247 -27.90 5.99 19.13
C ALA A 247 -27.04 7.25 19.28
N CYS A 248 -27.30 8.23 18.42
CA CYS A 248 -26.73 9.58 18.49
C CYS A 248 -27.81 10.63 18.27
N ASP A 249 -27.48 11.89 18.49
CA ASP A 249 -28.43 13.01 18.36
C ASP A 249 -29.00 13.15 16.93
N HIS A 250 -28.18 12.84 15.92
CA HIS A 250 -28.62 12.90 14.52
C HIS A 250 -29.62 11.77 14.17
N TYR A 251 -29.41 10.58 14.74
CA TYR A 251 -30.22 9.38 14.46
C TYR A 251 -30.59 8.66 15.75
N SER A 252 -31.50 9.27 16.51
CA SER A 252 -31.96 8.76 17.81
C SER A 252 -32.63 7.38 17.74
N LYS A 253 -33.12 7.00 16.56
CA LYS A 253 -33.78 5.71 16.28
C LYS A 253 -32.84 4.63 15.78
N SER A 254 -31.58 4.96 15.50
CA SER A 254 -30.58 4.00 15.02
C SER A 254 -29.87 3.38 16.22
N LEU A 255 -30.04 2.07 16.43
CA LEU A 255 -29.43 1.34 17.55
C LEU A 255 -28.18 0.57 17.12
N ARG A 256 -27.31 1.22 16.34
CA ARG A 256 -26.15 0.60 15.73
C ARG A 256 -25.04 1.62 15.50
N TRP A 257 -23.80 1.14 15.60
CA TRP A 257 -22.64 1.85 15.05
C TRP A 257 -22.25 1.21 13.73
N PHE A 258 -21.70 2.01 12.83
CA PHE A 258 -21.18 1.59 11.54
C PHE A 258 -19.67 1.53 11.59
N ARG A 259 -19.09 0.48 10.98
CA ARG A 259 -17.67 0.45 10.68
C ARG A 259 -17.47 1.00 9.27
N PHE A 260 -16.97 2.23 9.19
CA PHE A 260 -16.77 2.92 7.93
C PHE A 260 -15.54 2.37 7.20
N PRO A 261 -15.63 1.93 5.94
CA PRO A 261 -14.51 1.32 5.24
C PRO A 261 -13.39 2.32 4.91
N CYS A 262 -13.71 3.61 4.79
CA CYS A 262 -12.74 4.69 4.53
C CYS A 262 -11.67 4.82 5.64
N CYS A 263 -11.98 4.43 6.87
CA CYS A 263 -11.09 4.58 8.02
C CYS A 263 -11.16 3.42 9.02
N ASN A 264 -11.97 2.40 8.79
CA ASN A 264 -12.29 1.33 9.75
C ASN A 264 -12.61 1.82 11.18
N HIS A 265 -13.05 3.07 11.37
CA HIS A 265 -13.51 3.59 12.67
C HIS A 265 -14.99 3.28 12.87
N LEU A 266 -15.42 3.27 14.13
CA LEU A 266 -16.80 3.03 14.51
C LEU A 266 -17.48 4.34 14.87
N PHE A 267 -18.56 4.67 14.18
CA PHE A 267 -19.39 5.83 14.50
C PHE A 267 -20.87 5.47 14.43
N PRO A 268 -21.73 6.11 15.24
CA PRO A 268 -23.18 5.89 15.19
C PRO A 268 -23.82 6.30 13.86
N CYS A 269 -23.20 7.25 13.14
CA CYS A 269 -23.64 7.66 11.81
C CYS A 269 -22.53 8.38 11.03
N ASP A 270 -22.82 8.64 9.76
CA ASP A 270 -22.01 9.38 8.79
C ASP A 270 -21.75 10.84 9.22
N ILE A 271 -22.74 11.51 9.80
CA ILE A 271 -22.59 12.88 10.30
C ILE A 271 -21.61 12.92 11.48
N CYS A 272 -21.71 11.98 12.41
CA CYS A 272 -20.75 11.84 13.51
C CYS A 272 -19.34 11.52 13.01
N HIS A 273 -19.21 10.66 11.99
CA HIS A 273 -17.93 10.38 11.34
C HIS A 273 -17.32 11.66 10.74
N ASN A 274 -18.07 12.36 9.89
CA ASN A 274 -17.58 13.52 9.15
C ASN A 274 -17.21 14.70 10.07
N LYS A 275 -17.80 14.77 11.28
CA LYS A 275 -17.45 15.78 12.28
C LYS A 275 -16.08 15.53 12.92
N GLN A 276 -15.65 14.27 13.05
CA GLN A 276 -14.40 13.91 13.70
C GLN A 276 -13.27 13.61 12.71
N MET A 277 -13.60 13.16 11.50
CA MET A 277 -12.63 12.75 10.48
C MET A 277 -12.43 13.83 9.42
N LYS A 278 -11.20 13.94 8.89
CA LYS A 278 -10.84 14.89 7.81
C LYS A 278 -11.26 14.44 6.41
N HIS A 279 -12.15 13.46 6.29
CA HIS A 279 -12.66 12.94 5.02
C HIS A 279 -14.15 12.58 5.14
N LYS A 280 -14.83 12.49 4.00
CA LYS A 280 -16.23 12.08 3.93
C LYS A 280 -16.38 10.58 4.17
N ALA A 281 -17.43 10.19 4.87
CA ALA A 281 -17.79 8.81 5.12
C ALA A 281 -18.18 8.07 3.83
N ASP A 282 -17.55 6.92 3.61
CA ASP A 282 -17.99 5.94 2.62
C ASP A 282 -19.14 5.09 3.16
N LEU A 283 -19.91 4.45 2.26
CA LEU A 283 -21.01 3.58 2.66
C LEU A 283 -20.49 2.36 3.46
N ALA A 284 -20.96 2.23 4.70
CA ALA A 284 -20.58 1.12 5.56
C ALA A 284 -21.26 -0.20 5.16
N THR A 285 -20.47 -1.27 5.04
CA THR A 285 -20.95 -2.64 4.81
C THR A 285 -21.10 -3.44 6.11
N ASN A 286 -20.41 -3.01 7.17
CA ASN A 286 -20.40 -3.64 8.49
C ASN A 286 -20.97 -2.70 9.57
N MET A 287 -21.64 -3.27 10.55
CA MET A 287 -22.22 -2.59 11.71
C MET A 287 -21.96 -3.35 13.01
N VAL A 288 -22.06 -2.65 14.14
CA VAL A 288 -22.03 -3.19 15.49
C VAL A 288 -23.39 -2.96 16.14
N CYS A 289 -23.95 -4.03 16.71
CA CYS A 289 -25.23 -3.99 17.43
C CYS A 289 -25.15 -3.12 18.69
N GLY A 290 -26.15 -2.26 18.88
CA GLY A 290 -26.31 -1.44 20.08
C GLY A 290 -26.51 -2.21 21.39
N LEU A 291 -27.13 -3.39 21.36
CA LEU A 291 -27.44 -4.18 22.57
C LEU A 291 -26.34 -5.15 22.96
N CYS A 292 -25.91 -5.96 21.98
CA CYS A 292 -25.02 -7.08 22.23
C CYS A 292 -23.60 -6.83 21.71
N SER A 293 -23.33 -5.65 21.16
CA SER A 293 -21.98 -5.27 20.73
C SER A 293 -21.37 -6.22 19.68
N LYS A 294 -22.21 -7.00 18.98
CA LYS A 294 -21.79 -7.94 17.94
C LYS A 294 -21.55 -7.19 16.63
N GLU A 295 -20.35 -7.36 16.07
CA GLU A 295 -19.99 -6.88 14.73
C GLU A 295 -20.51 -7.86 13.66
N GLN A 296 -21.16 -7.33 12.63
CA GLN A 296 -21.84 -8.09 11.57
C GLN A 296 -22.07 -7.23 10.32
N SER A 297 -22.47 -7.84 9.20
CA SER A 297 -22.89 -7.07 8.03
C SER A 297 -24.15 -6.23 8.31
N VAL A 298 -24.32 -5.13 7.58
CA VAL A 298 -25.47 -4.23 7.76
C VAL A 298 -26.78 -4.95 7.46
N LYS A 299 -27.64 -5.07 8.48
CA LYS A 299 -28.96 -5.71 8.44
C LYS A 299 -29.96 -4.93 9.29
N LYS A 300 -31.27 -5.19 9.09
CA LYS A 300 -32.34 -4.57 9.89
C LYS A 300 -32.40 -5.17 11.29
N GLU A 301 -32.13 -6.46 11.44
CA GLU A 301 -32.23 -7.17 12.72
C GLU A 301 -30.92 -7.87 13.05
N CYS A 302 -30.57 -7.84 14.34
CA CYS A 302 -29.46 -8.58 14.91
C CYS A 302 -29.90 -10.00 15.27
N PRO A 303 -29.02 -11.01 15.19
CA PRO A 303 -29.27 -12.34 15.76
C PRO A 303 -29.63 -12.36 17.26
N CYS A 304 -29.32 -11.30 18.02
CA CYS A 304 -29.76 -11.17 19.41
C CYS A 304 -31.22 -10.70 19.56
N GLY A 305 -31.97 -10.52 18.47
CA GLY A 305 -33.36 -10.07 18.46
C GLY A 305 -33.57 -8.55 18.45
N MET A 306 -32.51 -7.75 18.50
CA MET A 306 -32.63 -6.29 18.40
C MET A 306 -32.89 -5.85 16.96
N ASN A 307 -33.92 -5.03 16.75
CA ASN A 307 -34.16 -4.34 15.49
C ASN A 307 -33.37 -3.01 15.50
N MET A 308 -32.49 -2.84 14.51
CA MET A 308 -31.56 -1.72 14.40
C MET A 308 -32.23 -0.44 13.92
N ILE A 309 -33.45 -0.57 13.40
CA ILE A 309 -34.30 0.53 12.93
C ILE A 309 -35.56 0.48 13.80
N ALA A 310 -36.00 1.64 14.27
CA ALA A 310 -37.28 1.71 14.98
C ALA A 310 -38.40 1.12 14.12
N LYS A 311 -39.21 0.22 14.71
CA LYS A 311 -40.43 -0.28 14.05
C LYS A 311 -41.32 0.91 13.70
N THR A 312 -41.67 1.05 12.42
CA THR A 312 -42.74 1.95 11.97
C THR A 312 -44.05 1.44 12.56
N SER A 313 -44.48 2.04 13.66
CA SER A 313 -45.82 1.78 14.18
C SER A 313 -46.81 2.75 13.54
N ARG A 314 -48.08 2.34 13.45
CA ARG A 314 -49.19 3.20 12.98
C ARG A 314 -49.51 4.35 13.96
N PHE A 315 -48.83 4.40 15.11
CA PHE A 315 -49.09 5.35 16.17
C PHE A 315 -47.89 6.29 16.33
N TRP A 316 -48.15 7.58 16.56
CA TRP A 316 -47.12 8.54 16.90
C TRP A 316 -46.28 8.02 18.10
N GLU A 317 -44.96 8.20 18.02
CA GLU A 317 -43.95 7.70 18.98
C GLU A 317 -43.91 6.17 19.18
N GLY A 318 -44.27 5.37 18.17
CA GLY A 318 -44.13 3.92 18.31
C GLY A 318 -45.16 3.32 19.30
N GLY A 319 -46.21 4.06 19.64
CA GLY A 319 -47.18 3.67 20.67
C GLY A 319 -46.73 3.93 22.11
N LYS A 320 -45.61 4.64 22.31
CA LYS A 320 -45.10 5.11 23.61
C LYS A 320 -45.56 6.52 24.00
N GLY A 321 -46.21 7.25 23.09
CA GLY A 321 -46.79 8.55 23.38
C GLY A 321 -47.76 8.49 24.54
N ASN A 322 -47.81 9.59 25.30
CA ASN A 322 -48.57 9.73 26.52
C ASN A 322 -50.02 9.24 26.31
N ARG A 323 -50.36 8.08 26.89
CA ARG A 323 -51.71 7.51 26.89
C ARG A 323 -52.58 8.25 27.89
N ASN A 324 -52.61 9.58 27.79
CA ASN A 324 -53.47 10.38 28.63
C ASN A 324 -54.92 10.13 28.17
N LYS A 325 -55.74 9.51 29.02
CA LYS A 325 -57.17 9.25 28.74
C LYS A 325 -57.90 10.53 28.33
N GLN A 326 -57.44 11.69 28.79
CA GLN A 326 -58.02 12.99 28.45
C GLN A 326 -57.86 13.33 26.95
N THR A 327 -56.67 13.11 26.38
CA THR A 327 -56.35 13.48 24.99
C THR A 327 -56.66 12.38 23.97
N LEU A 328 -56.94 11.15 24.41
CA LEU A 328 -57.39 10.06 23.54
C LEU A 328 -58.67 10.44 22.78
N SER A 329 -58.81 9.99 21.53
CA SER A 329 -60.02 10.21 20.75
C SER A 329 -61.24 9.57 21.42
N LYS A 330 -62.41 10.22 21.32
CA LYS A 330 -63.69 9.63 21.79
C LYS A 330 -64.06 8.35 21.05
N LYS A 331 -63.49 8.12 19.87
CA LYS A 331 -63.72 6.90 19.07
C LYS A 331 -62.76 5.77 19.41
N ASP A 332 -61.77 6.00 20.28
CA ASP A 332 -60.82 4.96 20.69
C ASP A 332 -61.43 4.12 21.81
N SER A 333 -61.62 2.82 21.54
CA SER A 333 -62.23 1.86 22.49
C SER A 333 -61.44 1.71 23.79
N ARG A 334 -60.18 2.14 23.82
CA ARG A 334 -59.32 2.10 25.01
C ARG A 334 -59.42 3.36 25.87
N LYS A 335 -60.13 4.41 25.44
CA LYS A 335 -60.37 5.61 26.25
C LYS A 335 -61.23 5.31 27.49
N TYR A 336 -62.18 4.39 27.33
CA TYR A 336 -63.20 4.06 28.34
C TYR A 336 -62.91 2.76 29.11
N LYS A 337 -61.79 2.09 28.83
CA LYS A 337 -61.24 1.00 29.63
C LYS A 337 -60.21 1.60 30.59
#